data_AF-A0A7L0VWU6-F1
#
_entry.id   AF-A0A7L0VWU6-F1
#
_cell.length_a   1.000
_cell.length_b   1.000
_cell.length_c   1.000
_cell.angle_alpha   90.00
_cell.angle_beta   90.00
_cell.angle_gamma   90.00
#
_symmetry.space_group_name_H-M   'P 1'
#
loop_
_entity.id
_entity.type
_entity.pdbx_description
1 polymer ?
#
loop_
_entity_poly.entity_id
_entity_poly.type
_entity_poly.pdbx_seq_one_letter_code
_entity_poly.pdbx_strand_id
1 'polypeptide(L)'
;MLSNRRIQELELVMEFEKVEECFKEVSSWIENVGRKRLKEMINLDDSLEMLLQAQKQFREFDLVASEYCRRGQEALKKMDRWEDFTSVDVRSCRVKLQTYRDQLEEFCTQLDESRHRICETVRLYEFFDKVR
;
A
#
# COMPACT_ATOMS: atom_id res chain seq x y z
N MET A 1 22.49 26.82 22.17
CA MET A 1 21.92 26.17 20.96
C MET A 1 20.92 25.04 21.27
N LEU A 2 20.30 25.00 22.46
CA LEU A 2 19.30 23.97 22.81
C LEU A 2 17.85 24.37 22.46
N SER A 3 17.53 25.68 22.41
CA SER A 3 16.17 26.15 22.09
C SER A 3 15.74 25.79 20.67
N ASN A 4 16.65 25.90 19.69
CA ASN A 4 16.35 25.60 18.29
C ASN A 4 16.08 24.11 18.07
N ARG A 5 16.80 23.23 18.79
CA ARG A 5 16.58 21.77 18.68
C ARG A 5 15.21 21.37 19.22
N ARG A 6 14.78 21.96 20.33
CA ARG A 6 13.45 21.68 20.89
C ARG A 6 12.32 22.20 20.01
N ILE A 7 12.50 23.37 19.37
CA ILE A 7 11.54 23.91 18.40
C ILE A 7 11.43 22.98 17.18
N GLN A 8 12.56 22.55 16.61
CA GLN A 8 12.59 21.60 15.49
C GLN A 8 11.89 20.27 15.85
N GLU A 9 12.12 19.72 17.04
CA GLU A 9 11.43 18.51 17.48
C GLU A 9 9.90 18.68 17.55
N LEU A 10 9.41 19.83 18.03
CA LEU A 10 7.98 20.12 18.07
C LEU A 10 7.39 20.27 16.67
N GLU A 11 8.09 20.95 15.76
CA GLU A 11 7.68 21.06 14.35
C GLU A 11 7.56 19.67 13.70
N LEU A 12 8.48 18.75 13.99
CA LEU A 12 8.40 17.37 13.49
C LEU A 12 7.20 16.61 14.04
N VAL A 13 6.88 16.77 15.33
CA VAL A 13 5.68 16.15 15.92
C VAL A 13 4.40 16.70 15.29
N MET A 14 4.32 18.00 15.01
CA MET A 14 3.17 18.57 14.30
C MET A 14 3.07 18.06 12.85
N GLU A 15 4.21 17.90 12.17
CA GLU A 15 4.24 17.28 10.84
C GLU A 15 3.84 15.79 10.90
N PHE A 16 4.09 15.10 12.03
CA PHE A 16 3.57 13.75 12.26
C PHE A 16 2.08 13.67 12.18
N GLU A 17 1.37 14.55 12.88
CA GLU A 17 -0.08 14.46 12.97
C GLU A 17 -0.72 14.53 11.58
N LYS A 18 -0.19 15.41 10.70
CA LYS A 18 -0.64 15.53 9.30
C LYS A 18 -0.38 14.28 8.49
N VAL A 19 0.77 13.66 8.68
CA VAL A 19 1.14 12.45 7.94
C VAL A 19 0.43 11.20 8.52
N GLU A 20 0.23 11.16 9.84
CA GLU A 20 -0.51 10.11 10.54
C GLU A 20 -1.97 10.07 10.08
N GLU A 21 -2.60 11.21 9.82
CA GLU A 21 -3.94 11.27 9.23
C GLU A 21 -4.00 10.61 7.85
N CYS A 22 -3.02 10.91 6.98
CA CYS A 22 -2.93 10.24 5.68
C CYS A 22 -2.74 8.72 5.83
N PHE A 23 -1.91 8.28 6.79
CA PHE A 23 -1.76 6.84 7.04
C PHE A 23 -3.03 6.21 7.59
N LYS A 24 -3.76 6.87 8.48
CA LYS A 24 -5.05 6.35 8.97
C LYS A 24 -6.03 6.12 7.82
N GLU A 25 -6.08 7.04 6.86
CA GLU A 25 -6.91 6.89 5.66
C GLU A 25 -6.44 5.70 4.80
N VAL A 26 -5.14 5.64 4.49
CA VAL A 26 -4.55 4.55 3.69
C VAL A 26 -4.74 3.19 4.35
N SER A 27 -4.41 3.07 5.64
CA SER A 27 -4.59 1.85 6.43
C SER A 27 -6.06 1.43 6.51
N SER A 28 -6.97 2.37 6.73
CA SER A 28 -8.39 2.08 6.74
C SER A 28 -8.86 1.52 5.39
N TRP A 29 -8.40 2.11 4.29
CA TRP A 29 -8.75 1.63 2.96
C TRP A 29 -8.14 0.25 2.67
N ILE A 30 -6.86 0.02 3.02
CA ILE A 30 -6.19 -1.28 2.86
C ILE A 30 -6.97 -2.37 3.58
N GLU A 31 -7.33 -2.18 4.85
CA GLU A 31 -8.01 -3.20 5.65
C GLU A 31 -9.47 -3.41 5.22
N ASN A 32 -10.19 -2.33 4.93
CA ASN A 32 -11.62 -2.41 4.68
C ASN A 32 -11.98 -2.74 3.25
N VAL A 33 -11.10 -2.43 2.29
CA VAL A 33 -11.34 -2.59 0.85
C VAL A 33 -10.23 -3.42 0.21
N GLY A 34 -8.98 -2.97 0.30
CA GLY A 34 -7.83 -3.54 -0.41
C GLY A 34 -7.68 -5.04 -0.20
N ARG A 35 -7.51 -5.47 1.06
CA ARG A 35 -7.30 -6.88 1.42
C ARG A 35 -8.51 -7.76 1.11
N LYS A 36 -9.74 -7.23 1.27
CA LYS A 36 -10.96 -7.98 0.94
C LYS A 36 -11.04 -8.26 -0.55
N ARG A 37 -10.81 -7.24 -1.38
CA ARG A 37 -10.79 -7.38 -2.85
C ARG A 37 -9.67 -8.32 -3.32
N LEU A 38 -8.48 -8.23 -2.74
CA LEU A 38 -7.39 -9.16 -3.07
C LEU A 38 -7.74 -10.61 -2.73
N LYS A 39 -8.42 -10.84 -1.60
CA LYS A 39 -8.86 -12.18 -1.18
C LYS A 39 -9.93 -12.76 -2.11
N GLU A 40 -10.87 -11.96 -2.56
CA GLU A 40 -11.90 -12.37 -3.53
C GLU A 40 -11.29 -12.81 -4.87
N MET A 41 -10.18 -12.18 -5.28
CA MET A 41 -9.47 -12.46 -6.54
C MET A 41 -8.56 -13.71 -6.50
N ILE A 42 -8.51 -14.45 -5.38
CA ILE A 42 -7.72 -15.69 -5.25
C ILE A 42 -8.35 -16.87 -6.01
N ASN A 43 -9.68 -16.87 -6.14
CA ASN A 43 -10.40 -17.91 -6.84
C ASN A 43 -10.57 -17.49 -8.31
N LEU A 44 -9.60 -17.85 -9.13
CA LEU A 44 -9.66 -17.65 -10.58
C LEU A 44 -10.55 -18.75 -11.18
N ASP A 45 -11.60 -18.35 -11.90
CA ASP A 45 -12.60 -19.24 -12.50
C ASP A 45 -12.02 -20.11 -13.64
N ASP A 46 -12.67 -21.25 -13.92
CA ASP A 46 -12.20 -22.26 -14.88
C ASP A 46 -12.40 -21.92 -16.36
N SER A 47 -12.98 -20.76 -16.70
CA SER A 47 -13.24 -20.35 -18.09
C SER A 47 -12.45 -19.11 -18.49
N LEU A 48 -11.98 -19.07 -19.75
CA LEU A 48 -11.25 -17.92 -20.29
C LEU A 48 -12.08 -16.62 -20.24
N GLU A 49 -13.38 -16.70 -20.50
CA GLU A 49 -14.28 -15.54 -20.42
C GLU A 49 -14.33 -14.95 -19.01
N MET A 50 -14.47 -15.80 -17.99
CA MET A 50 -14.49 -15.37 -16.59
C MET A 50 -13.12 -14.83 -16.15
N LEU A 51 -12.01 -15.43 -16.60
CA LEU A 51 -10.66 -14.92 -16.35
C LEU A 51 -10.43 -13.54 -16.96
N LEU A 52 -10.90 -13.29 -18.19
CA LEU A 52 -10.81 -11.98 -18.83
C LEU A 52 -11.64 -10.93 -18.08
N GLN A 53 -12.83 -11.31 -17.61
CA GLN A 53 -13.67 -10.44 -16.78
C GLN A 53 -13.01 -10.13 -15.42
N ALA A 54 -12.43 -11.14 -14.76
CA ALA A 54 -11.68 -10.96 -13.51
C ALA A 54 -10.45 -10.06 -13.72
N GLN A 55 -9.71 -10.23 -14.84
CA GLN A 55 -8.60 -9.36 -15.18
C GLN A 55 -9.05 -7.90 -15.37
N LYS A 56 -10.18 -7.67 -16.02
CA LYS A 56 -10.74 -6.32 -16.19
C LYS A 56 -11.08 -5.69 -14.84
N GLN A 57 -11.79 -6.41 -13.99
CA GLN A 57 -12.14 -5.95 -12.63
C GLN A 57 -10.88 -5.68 -11.80
N PHE A 58 -9.87 -6.53 -11.92
CA PHE A 58 -8.59 -6.34 -11.24
C PHE A 58 -7.89 -5.06 -11.72
N ARG A 59 -7.88 -4.74 -13.02
CA ARG A 59 -7.28 -3.48 -13.51
C ARG A 59 -7.94 -2.24 -12.93
N GLU A 60 -9.27 -2.24 -12.82
CA GLU A 60 -10.02 -1.14 -12.21
C GLU A 60 -9.65 -0.99 -10.73
N PHE A 61 -9.55 -2.11 -10.02
CA PHE A 61 -9.10 -2.14 -8.63
C PHE A 61 -7.63 -1.70 -8.47
N ASP A 62 -6.73 -2.20 -9.32
CA ASP A 62 -5.29 -1.96 -9.28
C ASP A 62 -4.95 -0.47 -9.46
N LEU A 63 -5.72 0.24 -10.29
CA LEU A 63 -5.58 1.68 -10.45
C LEU A 63 -5.81 2.42 -9.12
N VAL A 64 -6.87 2.06 -8.39
CA VAL A 64 -7.19 2.66 -7.09
C VAL A 64 -6.18 2.22 -6.04
N ALA A 65 -5.83 0.93 -6.00
CA ALA A 65 -4.87 0.38 -5.05
C ALA A 65 -3.49 1.03 -5.20
N SER A 66 -3.02 1.18 -6.44
CA SER A 66 -1.75 1.84 -6.76
C SER A 66 -1.71 3.29 -6.30
N GLU A 67 -2.84 4.01 -6.37
CA GLU A 67 -2.94 5.38 -5.88
C GLU A 67 -2.83 5.45 -4.34
N TYR A 68 -3.48 4.53 -3.61
CA TYR A 68 -3.30 4.43 -2.16
C TYR A 68 -1.86 4.05 -1.79
N CYS A 69 -1.24 3.12 -2.52
CA CYS A 69 0.16 2.77 -2.35
C CYS A 69 1.07 3.99 -2.55
N ARG A 70 0.87 4.74 -3.64
CA ARG A 70 1.62 5.96 -3.96
C ARG A 70 1.49 7.01 -2.85
N ARG A 71 0.25 7.29 -2.40
CA ARG A 71 -0.02 8.24 -1.30
C ARG A 71 0.69 7.83 -0.01
N GLY A 72 0.64 6.55 0.35
CA GLY A 72 1.34 6.01 1.52
C GLY A 72 2.87 6.15 1.40
N GLN A 73 3.44 5.88 0.22
CA GLN A 73 4.88 6.01 -0.01
C GLN A 73 5.34 7.48 0.03
N GLU A 74 4.56 8.40 -0.51
CA GLU A 74 4.84 9.84 -0.42
C GLU A 74 4.76 10.35 1.03
N ALA A 75 3.81 9.83 1.81
CA ALA A 75 3.73 10.07 3.24
C ALA A 75 4.98 9.55 3.97
N LEU A 76 5.45 8.32 3.69
CA LEU A 76 6.67 7.77 4.28
C LEU A 76 7.91 8.62 3.95
N LYS A 77 8.07 9.03 2.68
CA LYS A 77 9.22 9.83 2.24
C LYS A 77 9.35 11.19 2.95
N LYS A 78 8.22 11.79 3.35
CA LYS A 78 8.23 13.04 4.14
C LYS A 78 8.82 12.86 5.54
N MET A 79 8.97 11.62 6.00
CA MET A 79 9.41 11.26 7.35
C MET A 79 10.86 10.83 7.42
N ASP A 80 11.54 10.61 6.29
CA ASP A 80 12.96 10.23 6.26
C ASP A 80 13.84 11.25 7.00
N ARG A 81 13.43 12.52 7.01
CA ARG A 81 14.12 13.62 7.74
C ARG A 81 14.12 13.49 9.27
N TRP A 82 13.49 12.46 9.82
CA TRP A 82 13.33 12.29 11.27
C TRP A 82 14.43 11.44 11.89
N GLU A 83 15.26 10.78 11.06
CA GLU A 83 16.28 9.82 11.46
C GLU A 83 17.26 10.34 12.52
N ASP A 84 17.51 11.64 12.55
CA ASP A 84 18.47 12.28 13.44
C ASP A 84 17.92 12.64 14.84
N PHE A 85 16.62 12.47 15.08
CA PHE A 85 15.95 12.91 16.32
C PHE A 85 15.61 11.73 17.24
N THR A 86 15.92 11.88 18.54
CA THR A 86 15.88 10.80 19.55
C THR A 86 14.95 11.05 20.74
N SER A 87 14.16 12.13 20.72
CA SER A 87 13.23 12.44 21.80
C SER A 87 12.16 11.35 21.96
N VAL A 88 11.55 11.26 23.15
CA VAL A 88 10.55 10.24 23.46
C VAL A 88 9.33 10.36 22.55
N ASP A 89 8.87 11.58 22.28
CA ASP A 89 7.75 11.86 21.38
C ASP A 89 8.04 11.39 19.96
N VAL A 90 9.24 11.70 19.44
CA VAL A 90 9.70 11.24 18.11
C VAL A 90 9.83 9.72 18.06
N ARG A 91 10.29 9.07 19.14
CA ARG A 91 10.39 7.61 19.21
C ARG A 91 9.01 6.95 19.12
N SER A 92 8.02 7.48 19.83
CA SER A 92 6.64 6.98 19.76
C SER A 92 6.07 7.10 18.33
N CYS A 93 6.29 8.25 17.69
CA CYS A 93 5.88 8.48 16.29
C CYS A 93 6.54 7.49 15.32
N ARG A 94 7.84 7.18 15.52
CA ARG A 94 8.57 6.20 14.69
C ARG A 94 8.02 4.78 14.82
N VAL A 95 7.65 4.33 16.02
CA VAL A 95 7.07 2.99 16.19
C VAL A 95 5.77 2.87 15.40
N LYS A 96 4.88 3.87 15.50
CA LYS A 96 3.65 3.92 14.70
C LYS A 96 3.94 3.97 13.20
N LEU A 97 4.92 4.78 12.78
CA LEU A 97 5.33 4.90 11.39
C LEU A 97 5.83 3.57 10.83
N GLN A 98 6.58 2.80 11.63
CA GLN A 98 7.05 1.48 11.24
C GLN A 98 5.87 0.54 10.99
N THR A 99 4.85 0.54 11.87
CA THR A 99 3.64 -0.26 11.65
C THR A 99 2.93 0.09 10.34
N TYR A 100 2.82 1.38 10.01
CA TYR A 100 2.24 1.80 8.73
C TYR A 100 3.09 1.39 7.53
N ARG A 101 4.42 1.49 7.64
CA ARG A 101 5.36 1.05 6.60
C ARG A 101 5.21 -0.43 6.32
N ASP A 102 5.24 -1.26 7.36
CA ASP A 102 5.14 -2.71 7.25
C ASP A 102 3.82 -3.12 6.58
N GLN A 103 2.70 -2.53 7.01
CA GLN A 103 1.38 -2.80 6.41
C GLN A 103 1.32 -2.39 4.94
N LEU A 104 1.88 -1.23 4.60
CA LEU A 104 1.89 -0.73 3.22
C LEU A 104 2.76 -1.61 2.32
N GLU A 105 3.96 -1.99 2.76
CA GLU A 105 4.87 -2.87 2.02
C GLU A 105 4.26 -4.26 1.80
N GLU A 106 3.63 -4.82 2.82
CA GLU A 106 2.90 -6.08 2.72
C GLU A 106 1.78 -5.99 1.67
N PHE A 107 0.98 -4.93 1.71
CA PHE A 107 -0.11 -4.74 0.76
C PHE A 107 0.39 -4.52 -0.67
N CYS A 108 1.43 -3.71 -0.88
CA CYS A 108 2.07 -3.53 -2.19
C CYS A 108 2.54 -4.87 -2.76
N THR A 109 3.19 -5.69 -1.93
CA THR A 109 3.68 -7.02 -2.33
C THR A 109 2.52 -7.91 -2.77
N GLN A 110 1.43 -7.97 -2.00
CA GLN A 110 0.24 -8.76 -2.34
C GLN A 110 -0.44 -8.28 -3.63
N LEU A 111 -0.47 -6.97 -3.86
CA LEU A 111 -1.00 -6.36 -5.08
C LEU A 111 -0.16 -6.76 -6.30
N ASP A 112 1.17 -6.67 -6.18
CA ASP A 112 2.10 -7.07 -7.23
C ASP A 112 1.99 -8.55 -7.55
N GLU A 113 2.00 -9.42 -6.54
CA GLU A 113 1.80 -10.88 -6.71
C GLU A 113 0.48 -11.18 -7.44
N SER A 114 -0.61 -10.51 -7.07
CA SER A 114 -1.91 -10.66 -7.72
C SER A 114 -1.88 -10.20 -9.17
N ARG A 115 -1.20 -9.09 -9.47
CA ARG A 115 -1.01 -8.60 -10.84
C ARG A 115 -0.28 -9.63 -11.70
N HIS A 116 0.80 -10.21 -11.18
CA HIS A 116 1.56 -11.25 -11.89
C HIS A 116 0.69 -12.49 -12.13
N ARG A 117 0.05 -13.02 -11.08
CA ARG A 117 -0.79 -14.24 -11.17
C ARG A 117 -1.89 -14.11 -12.21
N ILE A 118 -2.62 -12.99 -12.22
CA ILE A 118 -3.71 -12.76 -13.18
C ILE A 118 -3.18 -12.64 -14.60
N CYS A 119 -2.07 -11.93 -14.81
CA CYS A 119 -1.46 -11.80 -16.13
C CYS A 119 -0.98 -13.15 -16.67
N GLU A 120 -0.33 -13.97 -15.85
CA GLU A 120 0.17 -15.28 -16.25
C GLU A 120 -0.97 -16.26 -16.54
N THR A 121 -2.00 -16.29 -15.68
CA THR A 121 -3.15 -17.20 -15.86
C THR A 121 -3.89 -16.91 -17.18
N VAL A 122 -4.17 -15.63 -17.47
CA VAL A 122 -4.82 -15.26 -18.75
C VAL A 122 -3.95 -15.66 -19.94
N ARG A 123 -2.64 -15.40 -19.89
CA ARG A 123 -1.72 -15.77 -20.99
C ARG A 123 -1.70 -17.28 -21.25
N LEU A 124 -1.73 -18.10 -20.20
CA LEU A 124 -1.76 -19.56 -20.32
C LEU A 124 -3.06 -20.04 -20.97
N TYR A 125 -4.21 -19.51 -20.56
CA TYR A 125 -5.50 -19.89 -21.13
C TYR A 125 -5.64 -19.43 -22.58
N GLU A 126 -5.22 -18.21 -22.92
CA GLU A 126 -5.19 -17.73 -24.32
C GLU A 126 -4.30 -18.60 -25.21
N PHE A 127 -3.20 -19.15 -24.66
CA PHE A 127 -2.35 -20.08 -25.39
C PHE A 127 -3.09 -21.40 -25.68
N PHE A 128 -3.73 -22.00 -24.67
CA PHE A 128 -4.48 -23.24 -24.87
C PHE A 128 -5.67 -23.09 -25.82
N ASP A 129 -6.35 -21.93 -25.81
CA ASP A 129 -7.46 -21.66 -26.72
C ASP A 129 -7.01 -21.54 -28.18
N LYS A 130 -5.83 -20.95 -28.43
CA LYS A 130 -5.25 -20.83 -29.78
C LYS A 130 -4.73 -22.14 -30.38
N VAL A 131 -4.50 -23.15 -29.55
CA VAL A 131 -4.00 -24.47 -29.98
C VAL A 131 -5.16 -25.46 -30.22
N ARG A 132 -6.40 -24.99 -30.12
CA ARG A 132 -7.63 -25.75 -30.36
C ARG A 132 -8.10 -25.63 -31.80
#